data_AF-A0AAF0F608-F1
#
_entry.id   AF-A0AAF0F608-F1
#
_cell.length_a   1.000
_cell.length_b   1.000
_cell.length_c   1.000
_cell.angle_alpha   90.00
_cell.angle_beta   90.00
_cell.angle_gamma   90.00
#
_symmetry.space_group_name_H-M   'P 1'
#
loop_
_entity.id
_entity.type
_entity.pdbx_description
1 polymer ?
#
loop_
_entity_poly.entity_id
_entity_poly.type
_entity_poly.pdbx_seq_one_letter_code
_entity_poly.pdbx_strand_id
1 'polypeptide(L)'
;MADNVGKRDIQGPLYSMVWRVYLQDWPIDHPKVWISLAETQRRAYQHLCKRIHGDMKSPPSESMEDPLQSDSSSAWTRYREKMRMQDQIQLDVDRLVDLNETDREALKRLLFVWSCINMETGYRQGMHEIARFLWVLRKSDNLATSTNEQHPHEIDSQDLEKDTLFMQSFSRDEIRQLLSTEEVEADTFYLASSLFQRLAPFYTATRATSPALLRAILHRVDCKFSQHLLDLQIDWQPILLKWHRLLFLHVFAEEDIKRLWHECFRIDSKLELIPYVSLVIVLSMRERLMNSSYTDAMQMLMHQVSICVSIEDLVAHSEALRAAPTPETASSITAVRQPNLSADRGLVAKARERFQEIADSNAHRLALNLMHRSLLSTRTTQPPEWSPRTEDRLHSDRTDKDTQRRRAMLSLDQTNK
;
A
#
# COMPACT_ATOMS: atom_id res chain seq x y z
N MET A 1 20.94 -22.44 23.16
CA MET A 1 21.51 -22.98 21.91
C MET A 1 20.73 -24.21 21.55
N ALA A 2 19.80 -24.07 20.59
CA ALA A 2 19.28 -25.12 19.73
C ALA A 2 18.38 -24.40 18.72
N ASP A 3 18.77 -24.50 17.46
CA ASP A 3 18.31 -23.68 16.35
C ASP A 3 16.83 -23.88 16.01
N ASN A 4 16.10 -22.77 15.90
CA ASN A 4 14.76 -22.74 15.31
C ASN A 4 14.87 -22.05 13.94
N VAL A 5 15.53 -22.72 13.02
CA VAL A 5 15.64 -22.34 11.61
C VAL A 5 15.02 -23.46 10.80
N GLY A 6 13.81 -23.26 10.28
CA GLY A 6 13.18 -24.24 9.40
C GLY A 6 11.66 -24.23 9.37
N LYS A 7 11.05 -23.12 8.99
CA LYS A 7 9.74 -23.15 8.30
C LYS A 7 9.90 -22.43 6.97
N ARG A 8 10.29 -23.19 5.95
CA ARG A 8 10.15 -22.79 4.54
C ARG A 8 9.12 -23.72 3.93
N ASP A 9 7.85 -23.41 4.20
CA ASP A 9 6.72 -24.00 3.46
C ASP A 9 6.55 -23.18 2.18
N ILE A 10 6.82 -23.79 1.02
CA ILE A 10 6.39 -23.27 -0.28
C ILE A 10 5.56 -24.37 -0.94
N GLN A 11 4.27 -24.39 -0.62
CA GLN A 11 3.22 -25.06 -1.41
C GLN A 11 1.98 -24.14 -1.45
N GLY A 12 2.19 -22.89 -1.86
CA GLY A 12 1.11 -21.97 -2.23
C GLY A 12 0.82 -22.03 -3.74
N PRO A 13 -0.32 -21.49 -4.21
CA PRO A 13 -0.59 -21.37 -5.64
C PRO A 13 0.45 -20.47 -6.32
N LEU A 14 0.70 -20.68 -7.63
CA LEU A 14 1.55 -19.81 -8.46
C LEU A 14 0.83 -18.48 -8.70
N TYR A 15 0.78 -17.63 -7.68
CA TYR A 15 -0.05 -16.42 -7.64
C TYR A 15 0.17 -15.51 -8.84
N SER A 16 1.41 -15.32 -9.29
CA SER A 16 1.71 -14.46 -10.43
C SER A 16 1.13 -14.97 -11.74
N MET A 17 0.88 -16.27 -11.90
CA MET A 17 0.15 -16.82 -13.04
C MET A 17 -1.37 -16.73 -12.81
N VAL A 18 -1.83 -17.21 -11.66
CA VAL A 18 -3.26 -17.28 -11.33
C VAL A 18 -3.91 -15.89 -11.36
N TRP A 19 -3.23 -14.89 -10.83
CA TRP A 19 -3.75 -13.51 -10.82
C TRP A 19 -3.83 -12.91 -12.21
N ARG A 20 -3.00 -13.32 -13.17
CA ARG A 20 -3.15 -12.88 -14.56
C ARG A 20 -4.43 -13.43 -15.18
N VAL A 21 -4.87 -14.62 -14.77
CA VAL A 21 -6.14 -15.19 -15.20
C VAL A 21 -7.31 -14.47 -14.52
N TYR A 22 -7.26 -14.31 -13.20
CA TYR A 22 -8.32 -13.64 -12.43
C TYR A 22 -8.50 -12.16 -12.82
N LEU A 23 -7.40 -11.47 -13.10
CA LEU A 23 -7.42 -10.10 -13.64
C LEU A 23 -7.71 -10.04 -15.14
N GLN A 24 -8.05 -11.17 -15.77
CA GLN A 24 -8.48 -11.28 -17.17
C GLN A 24 -7.40 -10.87 -18.19
N ASP A 25 -6.12 -10.95 -17.83
CA ASP A 25 -5.01 -10.80 -18.78
C ASP A 25 -4.91 -12.03 -19.67
N TRP A 26 -5.16 -13.20 -19.07
CA TRP A 26 -5.09 -14.51 -19.71
C TRP A 26 -6.46 -15.19 -19.68
N PRO A 27 -6.92 -15.75 -20.81
CA PRO A 27 -8.23 -16.39 -20.87
C PRO A 27 -8.21 -17.73 -20.12
N ILE A 28 -9.08 -17.89 -19.12
CA ILE A 28 -9.20 -19.13 -18.35
C ILE A 28 -9.59 -20.33 -19.22
N ASP A 29 -10.44 -20.10 -20.23
CA ASP A 29 -10.99 -21.15 -21.11
C ASP A 29 -9.97 -21.68 -22.14
N HIS A 30 -8.84 -20.97 -22.32
CA HIS A 30 -7.84 -21.31 -23.34
C HIS A 30 -6.41 -21.36 -22.76
N PRO A 31 -6.08 -22.27 -21.83
CA PRO A 31 -4.74 -22.35 -21.22
C PRO A 31 -3.60 -22.54 -22.22
N LYS A 32 -3.86 -23.26 -23.33
CA LYS A 32 -2.85 -23.55 -24.37
C LYS A 32 -2.29 -22.31 -25.06
N VAL A 33 -2.99 -21.17 -25.05
CA VAL A 33 -2.49 -19.95 -25.70
C VAL A 33 -1.60 -19.11 -24.78
N TRP A 34 -1.52 -19.41 -23.49
CA TRP A 34 -0.87 -18.56 -22.50
C TRP A 34 0.61 -18.32 -22.78
N ILE A 35 1.34 -19.35 -23.23
CA ILE A 35 2.75 -19.23 -23.60
C ILE A 35 2.92 -18.21 -24.73
N SER A 36 2.17 -18.39 -25.83
CA SER A 36 2.24 -17.50 -26.99
C SER A 36 1.81 -16.06 -26.65
N LEU A 37 0.85 -15.91 -25.73
CA LEU A 37 0.38 -14.62 -25.25
C LEU A 37 1.45 -13.93 -24.38
N ALA A 38 2.06 -14.67 -23.45
CA ALA A 38 3.16 -14.19 -22.63
C ALA A 38 4.34 -13.72 -23.49
N GLU A 39 4.75 -14.50 -24.49
CA GLU A 39 5.83 -14.12 -25.42
C GLU A 39 5.49 -12.87 -26.24
N THR A 40 4.24 -12.72 -26.65
CA THR A 40 3.77 -11.54 -27.38
C THR A 40 3.79 -10.30 -26.48
N GLN A 41 3.32 -10.44 -25.24
CA GLN A 41 3.38 -9.41 -24.21
C GLN A 41 4.83 -9.01 -23.89
N ARG A 42 5.72 -9.97 -23.67
CA ARG A 42 7.16 -9.72 -23.42
C ARG A 42 7.82 -8.93 -24.55
N ARG A 43 7.59 -9.33 -25.81
CA ARG A 43 8.07 -8.60 -26.99
C ARG A 43 7.50 -7.17 -27.07
N ALA A 44 6.21 -7.01 -26.79
CA ALA A 44 5.57 -5.70 -26.78
C ALA A 44 6.15 -4.79 -25.69
N TYR A 45 6.38 -5.29 -24.47
CA TYR A 45 7.05 -4.55 -23.41
C TYR A 45 8.45 -4.11 -23.81
N GLN A 46 9.27 -5.02 -24.36
CA GLN A 46 10.62 -4.67 -24.82
C GLN A 46 10.60 -3.57 -25.91
N HIS A 47 9.62 -3.59 -26.81
CA HIS A 47 9.44 -2.55 -27.81
C HIS A 47 9.06 -1.20 -27.17
N LEU A 48 8.16 -1.21 -26.17
CA LEU A 48 7.77 -0.02 -25.41
C LEU A 48 8.97 0.59 -24.68
N CYS A 49 9.79 -0.21 -24.01
CA CYS A 49 11.02 0.23 -23.35
C CYS A 49 11.95 0.93 -24.34
N LYS A 50 12.22 0.31 -25.50
CA LYS A 50 13.11 0.89 -26.53
C LYS A 50 12.57 2.22 -27.05
N ARG A 51 11.27 2.29 -27.34
CA ARG A 51 10.63 3.51 -27.85
C ARG A 51 10.70 4.65 -26.83
N ILE A 52 10.24 4.41 -25.60
CA ILE A 52 10.17 5.44 -24.55
C ILE A 52 11.58 5.89 -24.13
N HIS A 53 12.54 4.97 -24.05
CA HIS A 53 13.94 5.31 -23.77
C HIS A 53 14.58 6.11 -24.91
N GLY A 54 14.24 5.79 -26.17
CA GLY A 54 14.65 6.56 -27.33
C GLY A 54 14.11 7.99 -27.28
N ASP A 55 12.81 8.16 -27.03
CA ASP A 55 12.15 9.46 -26.87
C ASP A 55 12.82 10.30 -25.77
N MET A 56 13.29 9.68 -24.70
CA MET A 56 13.94 10.40 -23.61
C MET A 56 15.34 10.90 -23.95
N LYS A 57 16.07 10.16 -24.79
CA LYS A 57 17.42 10.55 -25.22
C LYS A 57 17.42 11.67 -26.25
N SER A 58 16.29 11.90 -26.91
CA SER A 58 16.13 12.91 -27.96
C SER A 58 15.21 14.02 -27.46
N PRO A 59 15.74 15.08 -26.82
CA PRO A 59 14.91 16.19 -26.37
C PRO A 59 14.19 16.87 -27.55
N PRO A 60 13.03 17.50 -27.33
CA PRO A 60 12.32 18.25 -28.38
C PRO A 60 13.23 19.30 -29.02
N SER A 61 13.14 19.49 -30.33
CA SER A 61 13.88 20.56 -31.01
C SER A 61 13.27 21.93 -30.68
N GLU A 62 14.09 22.98 -30.66
CA GLU A 62 13.62 24.37 -30.47
C GLU A 62 12.57 24.78 -31.53
N SER A 63 12.63 24.18 -32.72
CA SER A 63 11.64 24.37 -33.79
C SER A 63 10.28 23.70 -33.56
N MET A 64 10.13 22.87 -32.52
CA MET A 64 8.85 22.26 -32.13
C MET A 64 8.04 23.11 -31.13
N GLU A 65 8.56 24.27 -30.71
CA GLU A 65 7.77 25.28 -30.02
C GLU A 65 6.89 26.02 -31.02
N ASP A 66 5.62 25.62 -31.08
CA ASP A 66 4.60 26.42 -31.74
C ASP A 66 4.19 27.56 -30.80
N PRO A 67 4.47 28.83 -31.14
CA PRO A 67 4.16 29.99 -30.30
C PRO A 67 2.65 30.21 -30.10
N LEU A 68 1.79 29.46 -30.80
CA LEU A 68 0.34 29.48 -30.62
C LEU A 68 -0.19 28.33 -29.75
N GLN A 69 0.64 27.36 -29.35
CA GLN A 69 0.22 26.31 -28.43
C GLN A 69 0.13 26.86 -27.00
N SER A 70 -0.93 26.47 -26.28
CA SER A 70 -1.02 26.72 -24.84
C SER A 70 0.18 26.08 -24.11
N ASP A 71 0.79 26.78 -23.16
CA ASP A 71 1.98 26.33 -22.40
C ASP A 71 1.86 24.90 -21.82
N SER A 72 0.64 24.43 -21.56
CA SER A 72 0.33 23.09 -21.05
C SER A 72 0.45 21.95 -22.07
N SER A 73 0.47 22.22 -23.37
CA SER A 73 0.51 21.19 -24.43
C SER A 73 1.85 21.09 -25.17
N SER A 74 2.83 21.96 -24.85
CA SER A 74 4.10 22.00 -25.57
C SER A 74 4.92 20.71 -25.40
N ALA A 75 5.69 20.35 -26.42
CA ALA A 75 6.58 19.19 -26.38
C ALA A 75 7.56 19.25 -25.21
N TRP A 76 8.07 20.44 -24.89
CA TRP A 76 8.93 20.69 -23.73
C TRP A 76 8.21 20.49 -22.41
N THR A 77 6.95 20.91 -22.28
CA THR A 77 6.16 20.68 -21.07
C THR A 77 5.99 19.19 -20.83
N ARG A 78 5.63 18.40 -21.85
CA ARG A 78 5.51 16.94 -21.75
C ARG A 78 6.85 16.27 -21.42
N TYR A 79 7.95 16.75 -22.00
CA TYR A 79 9.29 16.24 -21.69
C TYR A 79 9.68 16.52 -20.23
N ARG A 80 9.45 17.75 -19.74
CA ARG A 80 9.70 18.13 -18.33
C ARG A 80 8.83 17.35 -17.36
N GLU A 81 7.57 17.07 -17.69
CA GLU A 81 6.71 16.20 -16.89
C GLU A 81 7.25 14.78 -16.78
N LYS A 82 7.71 14.21 -17.90
CA LYS A 82 8.36 12.89 -17.90
C LYS A 82 9.64 12.86 -17.04
N MET A 83 10.47 13.90 -17.11
CA MET A 83 11.67 14.05 -16.25
C MET A 83 11.31 14.06 -14.77
N ARG A 84 10.37 14.92 -14.36
CA ARG A 84 9.90 14.99 -12.95
C ARG A 84 9.33 13.66 -12.47
N MET A 85 8.61 12.96 -13.35
CA MET A 85 8.06 11.64 -13.06
C MET A 85 9.17 10.61 -12.84
N GLN A 86 10.24 10.64 -13.65
CA GLN A 86 11.41 9.78 -13.50
C GLN A 86 12.20 10.09 -12.22
N ASP A 87 12.30 11.35 -11.81
CA ASP A 87 12.91 11.73 -10.53
C ASP A 87 12.09 11.23 -9.34
N GLN A 88 10.76 11.34 -9.41
CA GLN A 88 9.87 10.89 -8.33
C GLN A 88 9.88 9.35 -8.18
N ILE A 89 9.58 8.63 -9.27
CA ILE A 89 10.42 7.53 -9.75
C ILE A 89 11.52 6.98 -8.82
N GLN A 90 12.70 7.50 -9.13
CA GLN A 90 13.97 7.26 -8.49
C GLN A 90 13.88 7.41 -6.97
N LEU A 91 13.39 8.54 -6.48
CA LEU A 91 13.32 8.85 -5.05
C LEU A 91 12.49 7.87 -4.24
N ASP A 92 11.42 7.33 -4.82
CA ASP A 92 10.55 6.36 -4.16
C ASP A 92 11.16 4.95 -4.19
N VAL A 93 11.65 4.52 -5.36
CA VAL A 93 12.22 3.18 -5.53
C VAL A 93 13.53 3.02 -4.75
N ASP A 94 14.34 4.07 -4.62
CA ASP A 94 15.59 4.04 -3.83
C ASP A 94 15.37 3.77 -2.34
N ARG A 95 14.16 4.04 -1.81
CA ARG A 95 13.80 3.73 -0.41
C ARG A 95 13.62 2.24 -0.16
N LEU A 96 13.50 1.42 -1.21
CA LEU A 96 13.29 -0.02 -1.11
C LEU A 96 14.62 -0.75 -0.86
N VAL A 97 14.96 -1.03 0.41
CA VAL A 97 16.29 -1.53 0.81
C VAL A 97 16.55 -3.01 0.53
N ASP A 98 15.52 -3.79 0.23
CA ASP A 98 15.57 -5.24 0.03
C ASP A 98 15.87 -5.66 -1.44
N LEU A 99 15.78 -4.72 -2.38
CA LEU A 99 16.04 -5.00 -3.79
C LEU A 99 17.51 -4.74 -4.11
N ASN A 100 18.11 -5.63 -4.92
CA ASN A 100 19.42 -5.37 -5.52
C ASN A 100 19.30 -4.28 -6.60
N GLU A 101 20.45 -3.75 -7.04
CA GLU A 101 20.46 -2.63 -7.98
C GLU A 101 19.85 -2.97 -9.35
N THR A 102 20.08 -4.18 -9.86
CA THR A 102 19.49 -4.63 -11.13
C THR A 102 17.96 -4.67 -11.09
N ASP A 103 17.40 -5.17 -9.99
CA ASP A 103 15.96 -5.22 -9.75
C ASP A 103 15.38 -3.83 -9.57
N ARG A 104 16.11 -2.95 -8.88
CA ARG A 104 15.73 -1.55 -8.68
C ARG A 104 15.61 -0.82 -10.02
N GLU A 105 16.59 -0.99 -10.90
CA GLU A 105 16.58 -0.43 -12.25
C GLU A 105 15.45 -1.00 -13.11
N ALA A 106 15.15 -2.29 -12.99
CA ALA A 106 14.01 -2.90 -13.66
C ALA A 106 12.67 -2.33 -13.18
N LEU A 107 12.52 -2.14 -11.87
CA LEU A 107 11.32 -1.56 -11.28
C LEU A 107 11.12 -0.10 -11.70
N LYS A 108 12.19 0.70 -11.72
CA LYS A 108 12.16 2.08 -12.23
C LYS A 108 11.71 2.12 -13.70
N ARG A 109 12.29 1.27 -14.57
CA ARG A 109 11.90 1.17 -15.98
C ARG A 109 10.43 0.80 -16.13
N LEU A 110 9.98 -0.25 -15.44
CA LEU A 110 8.60 -0.73 -15.48
C LEU A 110 7.61 0.37 -15.10
N LEU A 111 7.83 1.04 -13.96
CA LEU A 111 6.97 2.11 -13.47
C LEU A 111 6.97 3.31 -14.42
N PHE A 112 8.13 3.66 -14.95
CA PHE A 112 8.29 4.79 -15.85
C PHE A 112 7.59 4.54 -17.20
N VAL A 113 7.80 3.36 -17.79
CA VAL A 113 7.15 2.93 -19.03
C VAL A 113 5.63 2.92 -18.86
N TRP A 114 5.13 2.34 -17.76
CA TRP A 114 3.70 2.30 -17.49
C TRP A 114 3.09 3.70 -17.40
N SER A 115 3.77 4.58 -16.65
CA SER A 115 3.28 5.93 -16.38
C SER A 115 3.31 6.82 -17.62
N CYS A 116 4.25 6.58 -18.55
CA CYS A 116 4.28 7.25 -19.86
C CYS A 116 3.14 6.81 -20.78
N ILE A 117 2.69 5.56 -20.69
CA ILE A 117 1.58 5.04 -21.49
C ILE A 117 0.23 5.51 -20.92
N ASN A 118 0.15 5.65 -19.59
CA ASN A 118 -1.07 6.01 -18.87
C ASN A 118 -1.00 7.45 -18.33
N MET A 119 -0.74 8.43 -19.20
CA MET A 119 -0.48 9.82 -18.79
C MET A 119 -1.60 10.46 -17.96
N GLU A 120 -2.86 10.06 -18.16
CA GLU A 120 -3.99 10.57 -17.38
C GLU A 120 -3.85 10.26 -15.88
N THR A 121 -3.38 9.04 -15.57
CA THR A 121 -3.11 8.65 -14.18
C THR A 121 -1.71 9.12 -13.78
N GLY A 122 -0.73 8.87 -14.65
CA GLY A 122 0.70 9.09 -14.40
C GLY A 122 1.22 8.24 -13.24
N TYR A 123 2.47 8.50 -12.84
CA TYR A 123 3.02 7.89 -11.63
C TYR A 123 2.41 8.52 -10.38
N ARG A 124 2.09 7.67 -9.40
CA ARG A 124 1.56 8.09 -8.10
C ARG A 124 2.33 7.35 -7.01
N GLN A 125 2.76 8.07 -5.98
CA GLN A 125 3.47 7.50 -4.83
C GLN A 125 2.76 6.24 -4.29
N GLY A 126 3.49 5.21 -3.87
CA GLY A 126 2.91 3.93 -3.45
C GLY A 126 2.72 2.91 -4.57
N MET A 127 2.67 3.34 -5.85
CA MET A 127 2.71 2.38 -6.98
C MET A 127 4.00 1.54 -6.97
N HIS A 128 5.11 2.11 -6.52
CA HIS A 128 6.38 1.38 -6.36
C HIS A 128 6.30 0.24 -5.33
N GLU A 129 5.46 0.37 -4.31
CA GLU A 129 5.28 -0.64 -3.27
C GLU A 129 4.49 -1.84 -3.80
N ILE A 130 3.41 -1.57 -4.53
CA ILE A 130 2.66 -2.59 -5.26
C ILE A 130 3.56 -3.28 -6.29
N ALA A 131 4.29 -2.52 -7.11
CA ALA A 131 5.18 -3.08 -8.11
C ALA A 131 6.27 -3.95 -7.48
N ARG A 132 6.86 -3.51 -6.36
CA ARG A 132 7.83 -4.29 -5.59
C ARG A 132 7.23 -5.58 -5.04
N PHE A 133 6.03 -5.53 -4.47
CA PHE A 133 5.33 -6.72 -3.99
C PHE A 133 5.10 -7.74 -5.12
N LEU A 134 4.59 -7.28 -6.26
CA LEU A 134 4.38 -8.13 -7.44
C LEU A 134 5.69 -8.67 -8.02
N TRP A 135 6.76 -7.89 -7.99
CA TRP A 135 8.09 -8.31 -8.42
C TRP A 135 8.63 -9.46 -7.56
N VAL A 136 8.58 -9.29 -6.24
CA VAL A 136 9.03 -10.33 -5.29
C VAL A 136 8.19 -11.59 -5.44
N LEU A 137 6.87 -11.45 -5.55
CA LEU A 137 5.94 -12.56 -5.81
C LEU A 137 6.28 -13.31 -7.10
N ARG A 138 6.47 -12.58 -8.21
CA ARG A 138 6.81 -13.16 -9.51
C ARG A 138 8.17 -13.86 -9.47
N LYS A 139 9.12 -13.36 -8.68
CA LYS A 139 10.42 -14.03 -8.44
C LYS A 139 10.30 -15.26 -7.55
N SER A 140 9.45 -15.26 -6.53
CA SER A 140 9.28 -16.42 -5.65
C SER A 140 8.60 -17.58 -6.35
N ASP A 141 7.66 -17.30 -7.27
CA ASP A 141 6.99 -18.32 -8.06
C ASP A 141 7.95 -19.11 -8.97
N ASN A 142 9.14 -18.55 -9.26
CA ASN A 142 10.16 -19.21 -10.07
C ASN A 142 10.88 -20.37 -9.37
N LEU A 143 10.72 -20.53 -8.05
CA LEU A 143 11.62 -21.36 -7.24
C LEU A 143 11.02 -22.67 -6.72
N ALA A 144 9.75 -23.00 -6.99
CA ALA A 144 9.15 -24.26 -6.56
C ALA A 144 9.47 -25.46 -7.50
N THR A 145 10.64 -25.46 -8.15
CA THR A 145 10.99 -26.51 -9.13
C THR A 145 12.37 -27.13 -8.99
N SER A 146 13.02 -27.04 -7.82
CA SER A 146 14.26 -27.77 -7.52
C SER A 146 14.24 -28.49 -6.17
N THR A 147 14.02 -29.81 -6.25
CA THR A 147 14.74 -30.91 -5.54
C THR A 147 14.66 -30.99 -4.01
N ASN A 148 13.75 -31.81 -3.45
CA ASN A 148 14.10 -33.12 -2.86
C ASN A 148 12.87 -33.90 -2.40
N GLU A 149 13.06 -35.22 -2.33
CA GLU A 149 12.11 -36.28 -2.01
C GLU A 149 11.49 -36.18 -0.59
N GLN A 150 10.37 -36.90 -0.43
CA GLN A 150 9.75 -37.35 0.84
C GLN A 150 9.06 -36.27 1.70
N HIS A 151 7.76 -36.05 1.43
CA HIS A 151 6.66 -36.34 2.37
C HIS A 151 5.36 -35.72 1.85
N PRO A 152 4.31 -36.50 1.55
CA PRO A 152 2.98 -35.95 1.31
C PRO A 152 2.36 -35.61 2.67
N HIS A 153 2.53 -34.37 3.13
CA HIS A 153 1.70 -33.86 4.20
C HIS A 153 0.49 -33.18 3.56
N GLU A 154 -0.66 -33.83 3.73
CA GLU A 154 -2.00 -33.33 3.46
C GLU A 154 -2.19 -31.99 4.16
N ILE A 155 -2.06 -30.91 3.40
CA ILE A 155 -2.73 -29.65 3.71
C ILE A 155 -4.12 -29.80 3.12
N ASP A 156 -5.14 -29.45 3.91
CA ASP A 156 -6.57 -29.51 3.56
C ASP A 156 -6.81 -28.91 2.16
N SER A 157 -6.85 -29.80 1.16
CA SER A 157 -6.60 -29.46 -0.24
C SER A 157 -7.88 -29.20 -1.03
N GLN A 158 -9.04 -29.29 -0.39
CA GLN A 158 -10.32 -29.31 -1.10
C GLN A 158 -10.75 -27.95 -1.69
N ASP A 159 -10.27 -26.84 -1.14
CA ASP A 159 -10.65 -25.49 -1.60
C ASP A 159 -9.60 -24.89 -2.55
N LEU A 160 -8.30 -25.14 -2.35
CA LEU A 160 -7.25 -24.64 -3.24
C LEU A 160 -7.11 -25.46 -4.55
N GLU A 161 -7.47 -26.75 -4.53
CA GLU A 161 -7.38 -27.63 -5.70
C GLU A 161 -8.40 -27.28 -6.79
N LYS A 162 -9.59 -26.78 -6.43
CA LYS A 162 -10.65 -26.51 -7.42
C LYS A 162 -10.38 -25.28 -8.29
N ASP A 163 -9.75 -24.26 -7.72
CA ASP A 163 -9.56 -22.97 -8.38
C ASP A 163 -8.27 -22.89 -9.21
N THR A 164 -7.41 -23.90 -9.10
CA THR A 164 -6.17 -24.02 -9.89
C THR A 164 -6.12 -25.28 -10.77
N LEU A 165 -7.27 -25.92 -11.02
CA LEU A 165 -7.39 -27.10 -11.89
C LEU A 165 -6.75 -26.89 -13.28
N PHE A 166 -6.84 -25.69 -13.83
CA PHE A 166 -6.19 -25.38 -15.10
C PHE A 166 -4.66 -25.52 -15.03
N MET A 167 -4.03 -25.34 -13.86
CA MET A 167 -2.58 -25.53 -13.70
C MET A 167 -2.18 -26.99 -13.86
N GLN A 168 -3.07 -27.93 -13.55
CA GLN A 168 -2.83 -29.37 -13.75
C GLN A 168 -2.71 -29.74 -15.24
N SER A 169 -3.16 -28.87 -16.15
CA SER A 169 -3.06 -29.09 -17.59
C SER A 169 -1.69 -28.76 -18.19
N PHE A 170 -0.77 -28.16 -17.41
CA PHE A 170 0.56 -27.77 -17.86
C PHE A 170 1.63 -28.77 -17.42
N SER A 171 2.53 -29.07 -18.34
CA SER A 171 3.78 -29.76 -18.04
C SER A 171 4.73 -28.85 -17.25
N ARG A 172 5.71 -29.46 -16.56
CA ARG A 172 6.74 -28.69 -15.82
C ARG A 172 7.54 -27.76 -16.73
N ASP A 173 7.74 -28.13 -17.99
CA ASP A 173 8.52 -27.33 -18.94
C ASP A 173 7.73 -26.12 -19.44
N GLU A 174 6.42 -26.27 -19.64
CA GLU A 174 5.53 -25.15 -19.94
C GLU A 174 5.44 -24.16 -18.77
N ILE A 175 5.35 -24.66 -17.53
CA ILE A 175 5.40 -23.81 -16.34
C ILE A 175 6.74 -23.06 -16.26
N ARG A 176 7.87 -23.72 -16.52
CA ARG A 176 9.19 -23.06 -16.56
C ARG A 176 9.29 -21.99 -17.64
N GLN A 177 8.69 -22.22 -18.81
CA GLN A 177 8.66 -21.22 -19.88
C GLN A 177 7.80 -20.01 -19.51
N LEU A 178 6.65 -20.24 -18.87
CA LEU A 178 5.78 -19.18 -18.36
C LEU A 178 6.43 -18.43 -17.19
N LEU A 179 7.19 -19.12 -16.35
CA LEU A 179 7.88 -18.57 -15.19
C LEU A 179 9.40 -18.43 -15.42
N SER A 180 9.81 -18.02 -16.63
CA SER A 180 11.22 -17.75 -16.90
C SER A 180 11.74 -16.63 -16.00
N THR A 181 12.95 -16.81 -15.45
CA THR A 181 13.62 -15.83 -14.58
C THR A 181 14.09 -14.59 -15.33
N GLU A 182 14.29 -14.69 -16.64
CA GLU A 182 14.71 -13.58 -17.49
C GLU A 182 13.56 -12.63 -17.81
N GLU A 183 12.32 -13.10 -17.67
CA GLU A 183 11.11 -12.39 -18.07
C GLU A 183 10.33 -11.78 -16.90
N VAL A 184 10.94 -11.76 -15.70
CA VAL A 184 10.32 -11.22 -14.48
C VAL A 184 9.87 -9.77 -14.67
N GLU A 185 10.66 -8.93 -15.33
CA GLU A 185 10.32 -7.52 -15.55
C GLU A 185 9.09 -7.35 -16.43
N ALA A 186 9.06 -8.03 -17.58
CA ALA A 186 7.94 -7.94 -18.50
C ALA A 186 6.66 -8.53 -17.88
N ASP A 187 6.75 -9.67 -17.22
CA ASP A 187 5.58 -10.31 -16.59
C ASP A 187 5.04 -9.46 -15.42
N THR A 188 5.93 -8.90 -14.61
CA THR A 188 5.55 -7.96 -13.54
C THR A 188 4.91 -6.71 -14.14
N PHE A 189 5.40 -6.20 -15.28
CA PHE A 189 4.83 -5.03 -15.94
C PHE A 189 3.37 -5.27 -16.32
N TYR A 190 3.04 -6.42 -16.93
CA TYR A 190 1.65 -6.70 -17.30
C TYR A 190 0.75 -6.91 -16.09
N LEU A 191 1.20 -7.71 -15.11
CA LEU A 191 0.42 -7.94 -13.89
C LEU A 191 0.16 -6.63 -13.13
N ALA A 192 1.20 -5.79 -12.98
CA ALA A 192 1.07 -4.47 -12.38
C ALA A 192 0.20 -3.54 -13.23
N SER A 193 0.29 -3.61 -14.56
CA SER A 193 -0.54 -2.79 -15.45
C SER A 193 -2.02 -3.03 -15.23
N SER A 194 -2.41 -4.30 -15.16
CA SER A 194 -3.80 -4.70 -14.95
C SER A 194 -4.32 -4.28 -13.60
N LEU A 195 -3.48 -4.35 -12.57
CA LEU A 195 -3.83 -3.86 -11.25
C LEU A 195 -3.93 -2.33 -11.21
N PHE A 196 -2.95 -1.60 -11.75
CA PHE A 196 -2.94 -0.14 -11.77
C PHE A 196 -4.09 0.47 -12.56
N GLN A 197 -4.52 -0.15 -13.67
CA GLN A 197 -5.70 0.30 -14.41
C GLN A 197 -6.97 0.25 -13.56
N ARG A 198 -7.12 -0.81 -12.75
CA ARG A 198 -8.25 -0.97 -11.83
C ARG A 198 -8.14 -0.05 -10.61
N LEU A 199 -6.91 0.25 -10.21
CA LEU A 199 -6.63 1.17 -9.10
C LEU A 199 -6.65 2.64 -9.50
N ALA A 200 -6.60 2.97 -10.79
CA ALA A 200 -6.60 4.35 -11.29
C ALA A 200 -7.67 5.24 -10.64
N PRO A 201 -8.94 4.79 -10.44
CA PRO A 201 -9.95 5.57 -9.73
C PRO A 201 -9.54 5.95 -8.31
N PHE A 202 -8.80 5.10 -7.58
CA PHE A 202 -8.29 5.37 -6.22
C PHE A 202 -7.09 6.32 -6.19
N TYR A 203 -6.46 6.58 -7.34
CA TYR A 203 -5.39 7.56 -7.46
C TYR A 203 -5.88 8.94 -7.93
N THR A 204 -7.02 9.02 -8.60
CA THR A 204 -7.60 10.27 -9.12
C THR A 204 -8.48 10.96 -8.07
N ALA A 205 -8.15 12.21 -7.72
CA ALA A 205 -8.74 12.96 -6.61
C ALA A 205 -10.28 13.13 -6.63
N THR A 206 -10.92 12.99 -7.79
CA THR A 206 -12.38 13.21 -7.97
C THR A 206 -13.25 12.00 -7.65
N ARG A 207 -12.69 10.78 -7.64
CA ARG A 207 -13.44 9.53 -7.35
C ARG A 207 -12.74 8.62 -6.36
N ALA A 208 -11.48 8.89 -6.04
CA ALA A 208 -10.74 8.12 -5.07
C ALA A 208 -11.49 8.14 -3.73
N THR A 209 -12.02 6.98 -3.37
CA THR A 209 -12.33 6.68 -1.98
C THR A 209 -13.38 7.59 -1.34
N SER A 210 -14.43 7.94 -2.10
CA SER A 210 -15.60 8.65 -1.54
C SER A 210 -16.11 7.91 -0.31
N PRO A 211 -16.08 8.53 0.88
CA PRO A 211 -16.64 7.93 2.09
C PRO A 211 -18.16 7.77 2.05
N ALA A 212 -18.82 8.26 0.99
CA ALA A 212 -20.27 8.19 0.86
C ALA A 212 -20.78 6.75 0.90
N LEU A 213 -20.15 5.82 0.17
CA LEU A 213 -20.55 4.42 0.17
C LEU A 213 -20.37 3.80 1.56
N LEU A 214 -19.20 4.02 2.18
CA LEU A 214 -18.90 3.54 3.53
C LEU A 214 -19.92 4.07 4.54
N ARG A 215 -20.18 5.38 4.55
CA ARG A 215 -21.15 6.00 5.48
C ARG A 215 -22.57 5.53 5.24
N ALA A 216 -22.99 5.41 3.98
CA ALA A 216 -24.34 4.96 3.63
C ALA A 216 -24.58 3.52 4.08
N ILE A 217 -23.60 2.63 3.87
CA ILE A 217 -23.71 1.24 4.31
C ILE A 217 -23.63 1.15 5.83
N LEU A 218 -22.67 1.81 6.49
CA LEU A 218 -22.58 1.83 7.96
C LEU A 218 -23.87 2.30 8.60
N HIS A 219 -24.45 3.41 8.12
CA HIS A 219 -25.71 3.92 8.64
C HIS A 219 -26.86 2.91 8.45
N ARG A 220 -26.87 2.18 7.34
CA ARG A 220 -27.90 1.18 7.04
C ARG A 220 -27.77 -0.08 7.90
N VAL A 221 -26.55 -0.53 8.19
CA VAL A 221 -26.31 -1.79 8.90
C VAL A 221 -26.17 -1.61 10.42
N ASP A 222 -25.64 -0.48 10.87
CA ASP A 222 -25.57 -0.10 12.29
C ASP A 222 -25.61 1.44 12.43
N CYS A 223 -26.82 1.98 12.50
CA CYS A 223 -27.03 3.43 12.61
C CYS A 223 -26.43 4.02 13.89
N LYS A 224 -26.40 3.29 15.00
CA LYS A 224 -25.86 3.77 16.28
C LYS A 224 -24.34 3.90 16.20
N PHE A 225 -23.68 2.89 15.66
CA PHE A 225 -22.23 2.93 15.45
C PHE A 225 -21.86 4.00 14.42
N SER A 226 -22.62 4.09 13.31
CA SER A 226 -22.41 5.13 12.32
C SER A 226 -22.53 6.54 12.92
N GLN A 227 -23.52 6.79 13.79
CA GLN A 227 -23.69 8.08 14.44
C GLN A 227 -22.51 8.38 15.38
N HIS A 228 -22.07 7.41 16.17
CA HIS A 228 -20.91 7.57 17.05
C HIS A 228 -19.64 7.95 16.28
N LEU A 229 -19.35 7.32 15.14
CA LEU A 229 -18.18 7.65 14.32
C LEU A 229 -18.30 9.05 13.68
N LEU A 230 -19.52 9.52 13.39
CA LEU A 230 -19.78 10.88 12.96
C LEU A 230 -19.55 11.89 14.09
N ASP A 231 -19.99 11.58 15.30
CA ASP A 231 -19.80 12.43 16.49
C ASP A 231 -18.31 12.54 16.86
N LEU A 232 -17.54 11.46 16.64
CA LEU A 232 -16.08 11.47 16.75
C LEU A 232 -15.38 12.27 15.64
N GLN A 233 -16.11 12.71 14.59
CA GLN A 233 -15.58 13.46 13.44
C GLN A 233 -14.44 12.74 12.71
N ILE A 234 -14.55 11.42 12.53
CA ILE A 234 -13.54 10.66 11.81
C ILE A 234 -13.53 11.06 10.33
N ASP A 235 -12.37 11.52 9.86
CA ASP A 235 -12.12 11.72 8.44
C ASP A 235 -11.69 10.39 7.79
N TRP A 236 -12.62 9.81 7.04
CA TRP A 236 -12.42 8.54 6.34
C TRP A 236 -11.49 8.65 5.13
N GLN A 237 -11.37 9.83 4.53
CA GLN A 237 -10.59 9.99 3.29
C GLN A 237 -9.12 9.56 3.44
N PRO A 238 -8.35 9.99 4.45
CA PRO A 238 -6.98 9.53 4.64
C PRO A 238 -6.86 8.04 4.96
N ILE A 239 -7.82 7.48 5.72
CA ILE A 239 -7.85 6.05 6.06
C ILE A 239 -8.07 5.22 4.80
N LEU A 240 -9.13 5.52 4.06
CA LEU A 240 -9.46 4.78 2.86
C LEU A 240 -8.42 5.00 1.76
N LEU A 241 -7.85 6.21 1.64
CA LEU A 241 -6.73 6.44 0.74
C LEU A 241 -5.55 5.52 1.08
N LYS A 242 -5.16 5.40 2.36
CA LYS A 242 -4.10 4.47 2.76
C LYS A 242 -4.45 3.01 2.41
N TRP A 243 -5.68 2.60 2.71
CA TRP A 243 -6.11 1.21 2.57
C TRP A 243 -6.29 0.80 1.10
N HIS A 244 -7.03 1.57 0.30
CA HIS A 244 -7.39 1.19 -1.08
C HIS A 244 -6.25 1.44 -2.07
N ARG A 245 -5.48 2.52 -1.88
CA ARG A 245 -4.35 2.87 -2.78
C ARG A 245 -3.26 1.81 -2.84
N LEU A 246 -3.08 1.08 -1.73
CA LEU A 246 -2.09 0.02 -1.58
C LEU A 246 -2.76 -1.34 -1.41
N LEU A 247 -4.08 -1.44 -1.66
CA LEU A 247 -4.86 -2.67 -1.46
C LEU A 247 -4.53 -3.40 -0.16
N PHE A 248 -4.45 -2.66 0.95
CA PHE A 248 -4.19 -3.17 2.30
C PHE A 248 -2.79 -3.73 2.55
N LEU A 249 -1.80 -3.45 1.69
CA LEU A 249 -0.41 -3.94 1.82
C LEU A 249 0.26 -3.61 3.18
N HIS A 250 -0.17 -2.53 3.84
CA HIS A 250 0.33 -2.15 5.17
C HIS A 250 -0.64 -2.46 6.32
N VAL A 251 -1.74 -3.14 6.02
CA VAL A 251 -2.74 -3.55 7.01
C VAL A 251 -2.53 -5.03 7.38
N PHE A 252 -2.18 -5.85 6.40
CA PHE A 252 -1.95 -7.29 6.58
C PHE A 252 -0.47 -7.66 6.41
N ALA A 253 -0.10 -8.80 7.00
CA ALA A 253 1.20 -9.42 6.74
C ALA A 253 1.28 -9.95 5.30
N GLU A 254 2.49 -10.24 4.82
CA GLU A 254 2.73 -10.63 3.41
C GLU A 254 1.97 -11.90 2.99
N GLU A 255 1.83 -12.89 3.88
CA GLU A 255 1.10 -14.12 3.56
C GLU A 255 -0.42 -13.90 3.54
N ASP A 256 -0.93 -13.10 4.47
CA ASP A 256 -2.35 -12.77 4.56
C ASP A 256 -2.79 -11.89 3.39
N ILE A 257 -1.95 -10.95 2.96
CA ILE A 257 -2.26 -10.09 1.81
C ILE A 257 -2.27 -10.87 0.50
N LYS A 258 -1.39 -11.88 0.32
CA LYS A 258 -1.44 -12.80 -0.84
C LYS A 258 -2.78 -13.53 -0.87
N ARG A 259 -3.23 -14.08 0.26
CA ARG A 259 -4.53 -14.77 0.35
C ARG A 259 -5.69 -13.81 0.09
N LEU A 260 -5.66 -12.63 0.68
CA LEU A 260 -6.72 -11.63 0.50
C LEU A 260 -6.86 -11.21 -0.96
N TRP A 261 -5.73 -10.92 -1.62
CA TRP A 261 -5.73 -10.56 -3.04
C TRP A 261 -6.18 -11.72 -3.92
N HIS A 262 -5.75 -12.95 -3.61
CA HIS A 262 -6.18 -14.14 -4.32
C HIS A 262 -7.70 -14.31 -4.32
N GLU A 263 -8.32 -14.28 -3.14
CA GLU A 263 -9.77 -14.39 -3.02
C GLU A 263 -10.50 -13.21 -3.66
N CYS A 264 -10.02 -11.98 -3.44
CA CYS A 264 -10.65 -10.80 -4.03
C CYS A 264 -10.61 -10.83 -5.56
N PHE A 265 -9.47 -11.18 -6.17
CA PHE A 265 -9.34 -11.23 -7.63
C PHE A 265 -10.16 -12.36 -8.24
N ARG A 266 -10.27 -13.50 -7.53
CA ARG A 266 -11.09 -14.63 -7.93
C ARG A 266 -12.57 -14.26 -8.03
N ILE A 267 -13.09 -13.56 -7.02
CA ILE A 267 -14.50 -13.17 -6.92
C ILE A 267 -14.81 -11.97 -7.81
N ASP A 268 -13.91 -10.98 -7.84
CA ASP A 268 -14.17 -9.70 -8.48
C ASP A 268 -12.91 -9.11 -9.11
N SER A 269 -12.78 -9.34 -10.41
CA SER A 269 -11.69 -8.81 -11.21
C SER A 269 -11.70 -7.27 -11.30
N LYS A 270 -12.79 -6.57 -10.93
CA LYS A 270 -12.88 -5.10 -10.99
C LYS A 270 -12.56 -4.39 -9.68
N LEU A 271 -12.34 -5.14 -8.59
CA LEU A 271 -12.04 -4.59 -7.26
C LEU A 271 -13.16 -3.75 -6.63
N GLU A 272 -14.42 -3.95 -7.06
CA GLU A 272 -15.60 -3.33 -6.44
C GLU A 272 -15.89 -3.89 -5.04
N LEU A 273 -15.32 -5.05 -4.70
CA LEU A 273 -15.38 -5.65 -3.36
C LEU A 273 -14.55 -4.90 -2.30
N ILE A 274 -13.52 -4.15 -2.71
CA ILE A 274 -12.54 -3.51 -1.80
C ILE A 274 -13.18 -2.57 -0.74
N PRO A 275 -14.17 -1.73 -1.07
CA PRO A 275 -14.88 -0.93 -0.05
C PRO A 275 -15.63 -1.78 0.98
N TYR A 276 -16.15 -2.94 0.59
CA TYR A 276 -16.84 -3.87 1.50
C TYR A 276 -15.85 -4.55 2.44
N VAL A 277 -14.67 -4.93 1.96
CA VAL A 277 -13.57 -5.40 2.83
C VAL A 277 -13.25 -4.37 3.91
N SER A 278 -13.15 -3.09 3.54
CA SER A 278 -12.92 -2.02 4.52
C SER A 278 -14.07 -1.89 5.54
N LEU A 279 -15.31 -2.04 5.10
CA LEU A 279 -16.48 -2.02 5.98
C LEU A 279 -16.46 -3.19 6.98
N VAL A 280 -16.13 -4.39 6.52
CA VAL A 280 -16.02 -5.57 7.41
C VAL A 280 -14.89 -5.38 8.42
N ILE A 281 -13.75 -4.82 8.01
CA ILE A 281 -12.65 -4.46 8.95
C ILE A 281 -13.17 -3.50 10.03
N VAL A 282 -13.85 -2.42 9.64
CA VAL A 282 -14.39 -1.42 10.58
C VAL A 282 -15.44 -2.02 11.52
N LEU A 283 -16.37 -2.85 10.98
CA LEU A 283 -17.39 -3.54 11.77
C LEU A 283 -16.78 -4.57 12.73
N SER A 284 -15.71 -5.26 12.34
CA SER A 284 -14.98 -6.19 13.21
C SER A 284 -14.34 -5.47 14.41
N MET A 285 -14.04 -4.18 14.25
CA MET A 285 -13.47 -3.33 15.30
C MET A 285 -14.53 -2.52 16.08
N ARG A 286 -15.82 -2.76 15.83
CA ARG A 286 -16.96 -2.00 16.39
C ARG A 286 -16.84 -1.75 17.89
N GLU A 287 -16.72 -2.79 18.70
CA GLU A 287 -16.69 -2.65 20.17
C GLU A 287 -15.52 -1.80 20.66
N ARG A 288 -14.37 -1.89 19.98
CA ARG A 288 -13.19 -1.08 20.33
C ARG A 288 -13.39 0.37 19.94
N LEU A 289 -13.96 0.62 18.76
CA LEU A 289 -14.22 1.96 18.23
C LEU A 289 -15.35 2.68 18.97
N MET A 290 -16.36 1.94 19.44
CA MET A 290 -17.45 2.46 20.28
C MET A 290 -16.94 3.01 21.61
N ASN A 291 -15.88 2.43 22.15
CA ASN A 291 -15.31 2.79 23.46
C ASN A 291 -14.06 3.69 23.36
N SER A 292 -13.68 4.11 22.16
CA SER A 292 -12.44 4.88 21.93
C SER A 292 -12.69 6.38 21.82
N SER A 293 -11.68 7.17 22.21
CA SER A 293 -11.59 8.58 21.85
C SER A 293 -11.24 8.76 20.36
N TYR A 294 -11.35 9.97 19.82
CA TYR A 294 -10.93 10.28 18.44
C TYR A 294 -9.48 9.85 18.17
N THR A 295 -8.55 10.18 19.08
CA THR A 295 -7.12 9.87 18.93
C THR A 295 -6.88 8.36 18.90
N ASP A 296 -7.53 7.62 19.80
CA ASP A 296 -7.42 6.16 19.87
C ASP A 296 -8.04 5.49 18.63
N ALA A 297 -9.19 5.99 18.17
CA ALA A 297 -9.85 5.51 16.95
C ALA A 297 -8.96 5.69 15.71
N MET A 298 -8.36 6.87 15.55
CA MET A 298 -7.44 7.15 14.45
C MET A 298 -6.17 6.28 14.54
N GLN A 299 -5.61 6.11 15.74
CA GLN A 299 -4.45 5.23 15.94
C GLN A 299 -4.77 3.78 15.56
N MET A 300 -5.94 3.29 15.96
CA MET A 300 -6.41 1.95 15.62
C MET A 300 -6.61 1.77 14.10
N LEU A 301 -7.31 2.70 13.44
CA LEU A 301 -7.61 2.61 12.01
C LEU A 301 -6.37 2.82 11.11
N MET A 302 -5.43 3.68 11.53
CA MET A 302 -4.26 4.00 10.73
C MET A 302 -3.07 3.09 10.99
N HIS A 303 -2.88 2.57 12.20
CA HIS A 303 -1.62 1.89 12.57
C HIS A 303 -1.80 0.53 13.22
N GLN A 304 -2.96 0.24 13.80
CA GLN A 304 -3.17 -0.94 14.65
C GLN A 304 -4.47 -1.66 14.27
N VAL A 305 -4.67 -1.87 12.98
CA VAL A 305 -5.78 -2.65 12.48
C VAL A 305 -5.55 -4.09 12.91
N SER A 306 -6.32 -4.51 13.91
CA SER A 306 -6.28 -5.86 14.46
C SER A 306 -7.60 -6.52 14.12
N ILE A 307 -7.51 -7.45 13.19
CA ILE A 307 -8.65 -8.20 12.66
C ILE A 307 -8.65 -9.56 13.34
N CYS A 308 -9.80 -9.97 13.84
CA CYS A 308 -9.97 -11.23 14.58
C CYS A 308 -10.63 -12.33 13.74
N VAL A 309 -10.95 -12.04 12.48
CA VAL A 309 -11.53 -12.98 11.52
C VAL A 309 -10.45 -13.50 10.57
N SER A 310 -10.63 -14.72 10.08
CA SER A 310 -9.78 -15.27 9.00
C SER A 310 -9.94 -14.44 7.72
N ILE A 311 -9.01 -14.59 6.77
CA ILE A 311 -9.08 -13.88 5.50
C ILE A 311 -10.27 -14.38 4.67
N GLU A 312 -10.53 -15.68 4.74
CA GLU A 312 -11.63 -16.37 4.09
C GLU A 312 -12.97 -15.84 4.62
N ASP A 313 -13.12 -15.74 5.94
CA ASP A 313 -14.30 -15.14 6.57
C ASP A 313 -14.43 -13.65 6.23
N LEU A 314 -13.30 -12.92 6.20
CA LEU A 314 -13.30 -11.49 5.86
C LEU A 314 -13.89 -11.27 4.45
N VAL A 315 -13.48 -12.08 3.48
CA VAL A 315 -13.97 -11.99 2.10
C VAL A 315 -15.42 -12.48 1.99
N ALA A 316 -15.77 -13.61 2.61
CA ALA A 316 -17.14 -14.13 2.61
C ALA A 316 -18.13 -13.11 3.22
N HIS A 317 -17.77 -12.49 4.34
CA HIS A 317 -18.56 -11.41 4.94
C HIS A 317 -18.66 -10.18 4.04
N SER A 318 -17.60 -9.86 3.28
CA SER A 318 -17.60 -8.73 2.34
C SER A 318 -18.57 -8.98 1.19
N GLU A 319 -18.63 -10.21 0.68
CA GLU A 319 -19.61 -10.62 -0.32
C GLU A 319 -21.04 -10.58 0.21
N ALA A 320 -21.27 -11.12 1.41
CA ALA A 320 -22.57 -11.08 2.07
C ALA A 320 -23.05 -9.63 2.27
N LEU A 321 -22.16 -8.72 2.68
CA LEU A 321 -22.46 -7.31 2.85
C LEU A 321 -22.77 -6.60 1.53
N ARG A 322 -22.07 -6.98 0.44
CA ARG A 322 -22.33 -6.48 -0.92
C ARG A 322 -23.69 -6.94 -1.43
N ALA A 323 -24.06 -8.19 -1.18
CA ALA A 323 -25.34 -8.76 -1.61
C ALA A 323 -26.53 -8.21 -0.80
N ALA A 324 -26.36 -8.12 0.53
CA ALA A 324 -27.42 -7.72 1.45
C ALA A 324 -26.86 -6.86 2.60
N PRO A 325 -26.82 -5.52 2.45
CA PRO A 325 -26.42 -4.61 3.52
C PRO A 325 -27.57 -4.46 4.53
N THR A 326 -27.70 -5.41 5.46
CA THR A 326 -28.71 -5.38 6.52
C THR A 326 -28.07 -5.48 7.91
N PRO A 327 -28.79 -5.08 8.98
CA PRO A 327 -28.29 -5.20 10.34
C PRO A 327 -27.99 -6.64 10.77
N GLU A 328 -28.67 -7.64 10.18
CA GLU A 328 -28.43 -9.06 10.44
C GLU A 328 -27.05 -9.49 9.90
N THR A 329 -26.68 -9.01 8.70
CA THR A 329 -25.35 -9.24 8.12
C THR A 329 -24.26 -8.64 9.01
N ALA A 330 -24.44 -7.40 9.48
CA ALA A 330 -23.50 -6.77 10.41
C ALA A 330 -23.42 -7.49 11.76
N SER A 331 -24.56 -7.95 12.29
CA SER A 331 -24.61 -8.72 13.53
C SER A 331 -23.80 -10.00 13.41
N SER A 332 -23.91 -10.70 12.28
CA SER A 332 -23.13 -11.93 11.99
C SER A 332 -21.63 -11.65 11.99
N ILE A 333 -21.19 -10.56 11.35
CA ILE A 333 -19.78 -10.12 11.34
C ILE A 333 -19.27 -9.83 12.76
N THR A 334 -20.06 -9.10 13.56
CA THR A 334 -19.68 -8.76 14.95
C THR A 334 -19.76 -9.95 15.92
N ALA A 335 -20.55 -10.97 15.59
CA ALA A 335 -20.78 -12.15 16.43
C ALA A 335 -19.66 -13.18 16.34
N VAL A 336 -18.87 -13.20 15.25
CA VAL A 336 -17.67 -14.01 15.10
C VAL A 336 -16.62 -13.50 16.10
N ARG A 337 -16.73 -14.03 17.32
CA ARG A 337 -16.09 -13.53 18.53
C ARG A 337 -14.60 -13.83 18.55
N GLN A 338 -13.85 -12.84 19.05
CA GLN A 338 -12.47 -12.94 19.49
C GLN A 338 -12.18 -14.18 20.35
N PRO A 339 -11.00 -14.80 20.21
CA PRO A 339 -10.46 -15.61 21.29
C PRO A 339 -10.15 -14.68 22.49
N ASN A 340 -10.94 -14.80 23.56
CA ASN A 340 -10.68 -14.33 24.93
C ASN A 340 -9.80 -13.07 25.13
N LEU A 341 -10.42 -11.88 25.11
CA LEU A 341 -9.82 -10.61 25.56
C LEU A 341 -9.37 -10.56 27.04
N SER A 342 -9.64 -11.60 27.83
CA SER A 342 -9.24 -11.64 29.24
C SER A 342 -7.74 -11.88 29.42
N ALA A 343 -7.08 -12.58 28.49
CA ALA A 343 -5.66 -12.90 28.59
C ALA A 343 -4.75 -11.71 28.20
N ASP A 344 -5.16 -10.92 27.21
CA ASP A 344 -4.31 -9.88 26.62
C ASP A 344 -4.27 -8.59 27.46
N ARG A 345 -5.35 -8.27 28.20
CA ARG A 345 -5.34 -7.18 29.19
C ARG A 345 -4.30 -7.42 30.29
N GLY A 346 -4.10 -8.66 30.71
CA GLY A 346 -3.11 -9.01 31.74
C GLY A 346 -1.67 -8.88 31.25
N LEU A 347 -1.40 -9.19 29.98
CA LEU A 347 -0.09 -9.06 29.35
C LEU A 347 0.27 -7.59 29.08
N VAL A 348 -0.67 -6.80 28.56
CA VAL A 348 -0.48 -5.36 28.33
C VAL A 348 -0.35 -4.60 29.65
N ALA A 349 -1.10 -4.96 30.70
CA ALA A 349 -0.95 -4.40 32.03
C ALA A 349 0.42 -4.75 32.65
N LYS A 350 0.86 -6.01 32.56
CA LYS A 350 2.21 -6.42 33.02
C LYS A 350 3.34 -5.77 32.22
N ALA A 351 3.16 -5.59 30.91
CA ALA A 351 4.14 -4.90 30.08
C ALA A 351 4.24 -3.42 30.47
N ARG A 352 3.10 -2.77 30.75
CA ARG A 352 3.04 -1.38 31.21
C ARG A 352 3.64 -1.19 32.60
N GLU A 353 3.38 -2.10 33.54
CA GLU A 353 4.05 -2.13 34.85
C GLU A 353 5.56 -2.30 34.71
N ARG A 354 6.03 -3.24 33.89
CA ARG A 354 7.47 -3.43 33.64
C ARG A 354 8.12 -2.22 33.01
N PHE A 355 7.44 -1.54 32.09
CA PHE A 355 7.95 -0.30 31.49
C PHE A 355 8.03 0.84 32.52
N GLN A 356 7.04 0.94 33.42
CA GLN A 356 7.03 1.91 34.50
C GLN A 356 8.17 1.63 35.50
N GLU A 357 8.38 0.37 35.90
CA GLU A 357 9.50 -0.05 36.76
C GLU A 357 10.87 0.23 36.12
N ILE A 358 11.02 0.00 34.82
CA ILE A 358 12.26 0.30 34.08
C ILE A 358 12.48 1.81 33.99
N ALA A 359 11.42 2.61 33.81
CA ALA A 359 11.51 4.06 33.79
C ALA A 359 11.92 4.61 35.17
N ASP A 360 11.32 4.11 36.25
CA ASP A 360 11.60 4.53 37.62
C ASP A 360 13.00 4.07 38.08
N SER A 361 13.40 2.84 37.73
CA SER A 361 14.75 2.33 38.01
C SER A 361 15.85 3.08 37.24
N ASN A 362 15.56 3.56 36.03
CA ASN A 362 16.51 4.34 35.23
C ASN A 362 16.51 5.83 35.56
N ALA A 363 15.41 6.36 36.12
CA ALA A 363 15.33 7.76 36.56
C ALA A 363 16.36 8.06 37.64
N HIS A 364 16.58 7.14 38.59
CA HIS A 364 17.62 7.30 39.63
C HIS A 364 19.04 7.31 39.02
N ARG A 365 19.29 6.47 38.01
CA ARG A 365 20.58 6.42 37.29
C ARG A 365 20.81 7.66 36.44
N LEU A 366 19.75 8.21 35.83
CA LEU A 366 19.81 9.47 35.07
C LEU A 366 20.05 10.67 36.01
N ALA A 367 19.37 10.70 37.15
CA ALA A 367 19.56 11.72 38.18
C ALA A 367 20.98 11.70 38.76
N LEU A 368 21.52 10.51 39.05
CA LEU A 368 22.91 10.35 39.49
C LEU A 368 23.92 10.77 38.41
N ASN A 369 23.70 10.45 37.14
CA ASN A 369 24.56 10.88 36.03
C ASN A 369 24.51 12.41 35.81
N LEU A 370 23.34 13.03 35.99
CA LEU A 370 23.18 14.49 35.93
C LEU A 370 23.85 15.18 37.11
N MET A 371 23.75 14.62 38.32
CA MET A 371 24.45 15.12 39.51
C MET A 371 25.98 14.92 39.41
N HIS A 372 26.46 13.80 38.85
CA HIS A 372 27.89 13.59 38.60
C HIS A 372 28.45 14.58 37.57
N ARG A 373 27.69 14.91 36.52
CA ARG A 373 28.04 15.98 35.57
C ARG A 373 28.09 17.36 36.21
N SER A 374 27.21 17.63 37.18
CA SER A 374 27.20 18.89 37.94
C SER A 374 28.40 19.05 38.89
N LEU A 375 28.91 17.95 39.47
CA LEU A 375 30.02 17.99 40.43
C LEU A 375 31.39 18.01 39.76
N LEU A 376 31.51 17.48 38.53
CA LEU A 376 32.75 17.51 37.74
C LEU A 376 32.98 18.81 36.97
N SER A 377 31.99 19.72 36.95
CA SER A 377 32.11 21.04 36.31
C SER A 377 32.56 22.11 37.32
N THR A 378 33.76 21.96 37.88
CA THR A 378 34.49 23.10 38.44
C THR A 378 35.78 23.32 37.66
N ARG A 379 35.82 24.46 36.96
CA ARG A 379 36.94 25.08 36.23
C ARG A 379 37.30 24.47 34.86
N THR A 380 36.76 25.08 33.81
CA THR A 380 37.55 25.94 32.90
C THR A 380 36.61 26.76 32.00
N THR A 381 37.05 27.97 31.71
CA THR A 381 36.33 29.15 31.22
C THR A 381 35.98 29.09 29.72
N GLN A 382 34.70 29.17 29.36
CA GLN A 382 34.10 30.12 28.39
C GLN A 382 32.55 29.97 28.46
N PRO A 383 31.77 31.07 28.51
CA PRO A 383 30.31 30.97 28.55
C PRO A 383 29.75 30.63 27.16
N PRO A 384 28.73 29.75 27.03
CA PRO A 384 27.95 29.66 25.81
C PRO A 384 27.15 30.96 25.63
N GLU A 385 27.16 31.54 24.42
CA GLU A 385 26.36 32.70 24.04
C GLU A 385 24.87 32.41 24.17
N TRP A 386 24.32 32.67 25.35
CA TRP A 386 22.89 32.85 25.56
C TRP A 386 22.63 34.35 25.69
N SER A 387 22.08 34.95 24.63
CA SER A 387 21.57 36.33 24.69
C SER A 387 20.08 36.32 25.09
N PRO A 388 19.61 37.25 25.94
CA PRO A 388 18.20 37.36 26.36
C PRO A 388 17.18 37.70 25.25
N ARG A 389 17.50 37.53 23.96
CA ARG A 389 16.61 37.85 22.82
C ARG A 389 15.90 36.62 22.22
N THR A 390 16.12 35.42 22.77
CA THR A 390 15.58 34.19 22.18
C THR A 390 14.30 33.69 22.87
N GLU A 391 13.97 34.20 24.06
CA GLU A 391 12.72 33.88 24.78
C GLU A 391 11.50 34.64 24.21
N ASP A 392 11.68 35.82 23.62
CA ASP A 392 10.59 36.62 23.03
C ASP A 392 10.00 36.03 21.72
N ARG A 393 10.62 34.99 21.16
CA ARG A 393 10.16 34.35 19.91
C ARG A 393 9.21 33.17 20.10
N LEU A 394 8.97 32.73 21.33
CA LEU A 394 8.01 31.64 21.63
C LEU A 394 6.57 32.13 21.86
N HIS A 395 6.34 33.45 21.95
CA HIS A 395 5.01 34.03 22.20
C HIS A 395 4.56 35.11 21.21
N SER A 396 5.27 35.30 20.09
CA SER A 396 4.92 36.32 19.09
C SER A 396 4.76 35.74 17.68
N ASP A 397 3.77 34.86 17.49
CA ASP A 397 3.17 34.70 16.16
C ASP A 397 1.66 34.39 16.26
N ARG A 398 0.92 35.38 16.78
CA ARG A 398 -0.50 35.53 16.43
C ARG A 398 -0.53 36.05 15.00
N THR A 399 -0.81 35.16 14.05
CA THR A 399 -0.96 35.49 12.64
C THR A 399 -2.11 36.50 12.44
N ASP A 400 -1.76 37.77 12.29
CA ASP A 400 -2.64 38.84 11.85
C ASP A 400 -2.95 38.66 10.35
N LYS A 401 -4.07 37.99 10.08
CA LYS A 401 -4.53 37.64 8.71
C LYS A 401 -4.92 38.87 7.88
N ASP A 402 -5.09 40.04 8.48
CA ASP A 402 -5.52 41.26 7.78
C ASP A 402 -4.35 42.09 7.21
N THR A 403 -3.18 42.08 7.85
CA THR A 403 -1.97 42.73 7.29
C THR A 403 -1.36 41.95 6.12
N GLN A 404 -1.42 40.61 6.13
CA GLN A 404 -1.01 39.79 4.97
C GLN A 404 -1.96 39.95 3.78
N ARG A 405 -3.28 40.07 4.01
CA ARG A 405 -4.27 40.33 2.95
C ARG A 405 -4.09 41.71 2.28
N ARG A 406 -3.72 42.75 3.02
CA ARG A 406 -3.41 44.08 2.44
C ARG A 406 -2.13 44.08 1.59
N ARG A 407 -1.12 43.29 1.96
CA ARG A 407 0.11 43.15 1.15
C ARG A 407 -0.12 42.35 -0.14
N ALA A 408 -1.03 41.38 -0.13
CA ALA A 408 -1.41 40.63 -1.32
C ALA A 408 -2.20 41.48 -2.34
N MET A 409 -3.05 42.42 -1.89
CA MET A 409 -3.78 43.33 -2.79
C MET A 409 -2.94 44.45 -3.40
N LEU A 410 -1.84 44.88 -2.76
CA LEU A 410 -0.95 45.92 -3.31
C LEU A 410 0.10 45.40 -4.30
N SER A 411 0.24 44.08 -4.43
CA SER A 411 1.14 43.44 -5.41
C SER A 411 0.51 43.22 -6.79
N LEU A 412 -0.79 43.48 -6.94
CA LEU A 412 -1.53 43.26 -8.19
C LEU A 412 -1.64 44.50 -9.08
N ASP A 413 -1.14 45.67 -8.65
CA ASP A 413 -1.19 46.93 -9.43
C ASP A 413 0.14 47.30 -10.13
N GLN A 414 1.18 46.45 -10.09
CA GLN A 414 2.49 46.76 -10.69
C GLN A 414 2.93 45.89 -11.87
N THR A 415 2.04 45.10 -12.47
CA THR A 415 2.32 44.44 -13.77
C THR A 415 1.18 44.66 -14.76
N ASN A 416 0.92 45.92 -15.08
CA ASN A 416 0.30 46.30 -16.35
C ASN A 416 1.01 47.56 -16.86
N LYS A 417 2.12 47.34 -17.56
CA LYS A 417 2.72 48.25 -18.55
C LYS A 417 3.70 47.51 -19.42
#